data_AF-A0A562YHW9-F1
#
_entry.id   AF-A0A562YHW9-F1
#
_cell.length_a   1.000
_cell.length_b   1.000
_cell.length_c   1.000
_cell.angle_alpha   90.00
_cell.angle_beta   90.00
_cell.angle_gamma   90.00
#
_symmetry.space_group_name_H-M   'P 1'
#
loop_
_entity.id
_entity.type
_entity.pdbx_description
1 polymer ?
#
loop_
_entity_poly.entity_id
_entity_poly.type
_entity_poly.pdbx_seq_one_letter_code
_entity_poly.pdbx_strand_id
1 'polypeptide(L)' 'MKLFLITILILGLAIAGIAIKIWAKKDGKFAGTCASQNPMLNKEGETCGFCGRTPDQYADCNEPQHS' A
#
# COMPACT_ATOMS: atom_id res chain seq x y z
N MET A 1 1.87 21.27 24.70
CA MET A 1 1.61 19.95 25.33
C MET A 1 0.32 19.28 24.88
N LYS A 2 -0.86 19.93 24.94
CA LYS A 2 -2.13 19.31 24.48
C LYS A 2 -2.11 18.82 23.03
N LEU A 3 -1.68 19.68 22.10
CA LEU A 3 -1.54 19.33 20.69
C LEU A 3 -0.62 18.13 20.50
N PHE A 4 0.56 18.16 21.11
CA PHE A 4 1.54 17.07 21.03
C PHE A 4 0.96 15.71 21.47
N LEU A 5 0.23 15.67 22.59
CA LEU A 5 -0.42 14.43 23.05
C LEU A 5 -1.50 13.94 22.09
N ILE A 6 -2.30 14.84 21.51
CA ILE A 6 -3.32 14.49 20.51
C ILE A 6 -2.66 13.94 19.25
N THR A 7 -1.55 14.53 18.79
CA THR A 7 -0.82 14.06 17.61
C THR A 7 -0.27 12.66 17.82
N ILE A 8 0.37 12.41 18.96
CA ILE A 8 0.89 11.07 19.31
C ILE A 8 -0.24 10.05 19.40
N LEU A 9 -1.38 10.41 19.98
CA LEU A 9 -2.54 9.54 20.08
C LEU A 9 -3.08 9.15 18.70
N ILE A 10 -3.30 10.11 17.80
CA ILE A 10 -3.81 9.86 16.45
C ILE A 10 -2.81 9.03 15.63
N LEU A 11 -1.52 9.36 15.72
CA LEU A 11 -0.47 8.61 15.02
C LEU A 11 -0.37 7.17 15.54
N GLY A 12 -0.47 6.97 16.86
CA GLY A 12 -0.49 5.66 17.49
C GLY A 12 -1.68 4.82 17.04
N LEU A 13 -2.89 5.41 16.98
CA LEU A 13 -4.08 4.72 16.48
C LEU A 13 -3.95 4.31 15.00
N ALA A 14 -3.36 5.17 14.16
CA ALA A 14 -3.12 4.85 12.76
C ALA A 14 -2.18 3.65 12.59
N ILE A 15 -1.05 3.64 13.32
CA ILE A 15 -0.09 2.54 13.29
C ILE A 15 -0.72 1.25 13.83
N ALA A 16 -1.47 1.33 14.94
CA ALA A 16 -2.18 0.20 15.52
C ALA A 16 -3.20 -0.39 14.52
N GLY A 17 -3.98 0.45 13.84
CA GLY A 17 -4.93 0.02 12.82
C GLY A 17 -4.26 -0.69 11.64
N ILE A 18 -3.11 -0.19 11.18
CA ILE A 18 -2.32 -0.84 10.13
C ILE A 18 -1.79 -2.20 10.61
N ALA A 19 -1.25 -2.27 11.83
CA ALA A 19 -0.72 -3.50 12.40
C ALA A 19 -1.79 -4.59 12.53
N ILE A 20 -2.98 -4.23 13.04
CA ILE A 20 -4.13 -5.16 13.14
C ILE A 20 -4.56 -5.64 11.76
N LYS A 21 -4.62 -4.75 10.77
CA LYS A 21 -4.98 -5.11 9.39
C LYS A 21 -4.01 -6.11 8.77
N ILE A 22 -2.70 -5.98 9.02
CA ILE A 22 -1.69 -6.92 8.54
C ILE A 22 -1.86 -8.28 9.22
N TRP A 23 -2.03 -8.28 10.55
CA TRP A 23 -2.22 -9.51 11.33
C TRP A 23 -3.49 -10.27 10.91
N ALA A 24 -4.56 -9.54 10.59
CA ALA A 24 -5.82 -10.11 10.11
C ALA A 24 -5.76 -10.59 8.65
N LYS A 25 -4.69 -10.30 7.91
CA LYS A 25 -4.57 -10.70 6.51
C LYS A 25 -3.85 -12.04 6.39
N LYS A 26 -4.44 -12.96 5.62
CA LYS A 26 -3.78 -14.22 5.24
C LYS A 26 -2.46 -13.89 4.52
N ASP A 27 -1.38 -14.52 4.97
CA ASP A 27 0.01 -14.31 4.53
C ASP A 27 0.69 -12.99 4.97
N GLY A 28 0.06 -12.16 5.79
CA GLY A 28 0.70 -10.97 6.41
C GLY A 28 1.23 -9.93 5.42
N LYS A 29 0.92 -10.05 4.12
CA LYS A 29 1.37 -9.12 3.08
C LYS A 29 0.38 -7.98 2.92
N PHE A 30 0.83 -6.76 2.71
CA PHE A 30 -0.08 -5.67 2.33
C PHE A 30 -0.83 -5.99 1.03
N ALA A 31 -2.06 -5.51 0.88
CA ALA A 31 -2.73 -5.57 -0.43
C ALA A 31 -1.98 -4.58 -1.32
N GLY A 32 -1.33 -5.09 -2.37
CA GLY A 32 -0.53 -4.27 -3.29
C GLY A 32 -1.32 -3.05 -3.75
N THR A 33 -0.69 -1.88 -3.69
CA THR A 33 -1.21 -0.63 -4.23
C THR A 33 -0.55 -0.38 -5.59
N CYS A 34 -0.98 0.60 -6.37
CA CYS A 34 -0.31 0.90 -7.65
C CYS A 34 1.20 1.15 -7.51
N ALA A 35 1.68 1.59 -6.33
CA ALA A 35 3.10 1.72 -6.03
C ALA A 35 3.84 0.37 -5.91
N SER A 36 3.16 -0.71 -5.51
CA SER A 36 3.75 -2.05 -5.44
C SER A 36 4.00 -2.68 -6.82
N GLN A 37 3.66 -2.00 -7.91
CA GLN A 37 3.91 -2.46 -9.28
C GLN A 37 5.07 -1.73 -9.95
N ASN A 38 5.66 -0.72 -9.27
CA ASN A 38 6.85 -0.05 -9.79
C ASN A 38 7.98 -1.07 -9.98
N PRO A 39 8.56 -1.24 -11.18
CA PRO A 39 9.68 -2.18 -11.43
C PRO A 39 10.92 -1.92 -10.56
N MET A 40 11.07 -0.69 -10.04
CA MET A 40 12.12 -0.38 -9.07
C MET A 40 11.87 -1.01 -7.69
N LEU A 41 10.61 -1.22 -7.31
CA LEU A 41 10.19 -1.71 -5.99
C LEU A 41 9.71 -3.17 -6.03
N ASN A 42 9.06 -3.60 -7.12
CA ASN A 42 8.57 -4.96 -7.34
C ASN A 42 9.61 -5.80 -8.07
N LYS A 43 10.59 -6.29 -7.30
CA LYS A 43 11.68 -7.12 -7.83
C LYS A 43 11.27 -8.57 -8.09
N GLU A 44 10.18 -9.02 -7.48
CA GLU A 44 9.70 -10.41 -7.55
C GLU A 44 8.69 -10.63 -8.69
N GLY A 45 8.29 -9.57 -9.40
CA GLY A 45 7.38 -9.68 -10.54
C GLY A 45 5.92 -9.93 -10.14
N GLU A 46 5.53 -9.59 -8.90
CA GLU A 46 4.17 -9.87 -8.41
C GLU A 46 3.12 -9.12 -9.24
N THR A 47 2.03 -9.80 -9.61
CA THR A 47 0.88 -9.21 -10.31
C THR A 47 0.13 -8.23 -9.42
N CYS A 48 -0.35 -7.12 -10.01
CA CYS A 48 -1.08 -6.08 -9.30
C CYS A 48 -2.37 -6.63 -8.69
N GLY A 49 -2.52 -6.53 -7.37
CA GLY A 49 -3.74 -6.95 -6.70
C GLY A 49 -4.98 -6.11 -7.02
N PHE A 50 -4.81 -4.96 -7.68
CA PHE A 50 -5.89 -4.06 -8.08
C PHE A 50 -6.31 -4.24 -9.55
N CYS A 51 -5.36 -4.30 -10.48
CA CYS A 51 -5.63 -4.38 -11.93
C CYS A 51 -5.15 -5.68 -12.61
N GLY A 52 -4.50 -6.60 -11.87
CA GLY A 52 -4.04 -7.90 -12.36
C GLY A 52 -2.80 -7.89 -13.26
N ARG A 53 -2.27 -6.72 -13.62
CA ARG A 53 -1.11 -6.57 -14.52
C ARG A 53 0.22 -6.90 -13.85
N THR A 54 1.15 -7.45 -14.61
CA THR A 54 2.54 -7.65 -14.17
C THR A 54 3.36 -6.34 -14.28
N PRO A 55 4.51 -6.21 -13.60
CA PRO A 55 5.31 -4.97 -13.62
C PRO A 55 5.84 -4.58 -15.02
N ASP A 56 6.03 -5.53 -15.91
CA ASP A 56 6.43 -5.32 -17.32
C ASP A 56 5.31 -4.72 -18.17
N GLN A 57 4.04 -4.90 -17.77
CA GLN A 57 2.86 -4.38 -18.47
C GLN A 57 2.46 -2.95 -18.01
N TYR A 58 3.30 -2.30 -17.20
CA TYR A 58 3.02 -0.98 -16.61
C TYR A 58 3.43 0.22 -17.48
N ALA A 59 4.04 -0.01 -18.65
CA ALA A 59 4.47 1.06 -19.57
C ALA A 59 3.32 2.01 -19.97
N ASP A 60 2.09 1.50 -19.99
CA ASP A 60 0.88 2.19 -20.43
C ASP A 60 -0.20 2.25 -19.34
N CYS A 61 0.17 2.45 -18.07
CA CYS A 61 -0.80 2.73 -17.00
C CYS A 61 -1.37 4.15 -17.14
N ASN A 62 -2.15 4.37 -18.20
CA ASN A 62 -3.00 5.53 -18.40
C ASN A 62 -4.35 5.29 -17.73
N GLU A 63 -4.40 5.47 -16.41
CA GLU A 63 -5.66 5.39 -15.68
C GLU A 63 -6.35 6.76 -15.78
N PRO A 64 -7.53 6.87 -16.42
CA PRO A 64 -8.18 8.17 -16.68
C PRO A 64 -8.65 8.90 -15.41
N GLN A 65 -8.50 8.28 -14.23
CA GLN A 65 -8.94 8.81 -12.93
C GLN A 65 -7.83 9.56 -12.15
N HIS A 66 -6.62 9.66 -12.72
CA HIS A 66 -5.49 10.38 -12.13
C HIS A 66 -4.78 11.26 -13.17
N SER A 67 -5.54 12.14 -13.82
CA SER A 67 -5.03 13.34 -14.52
C SER A 67 -5.47 14.59 -13.77
#